data_AF-A0A9P1KJ90-F1
#
_entry.id   AF-A0A9P1KJ90-F1
#
_cell.length_a   1.000
_cell.length_b   1.000
_cell.length_c   1.000
_cell.angle_alpha   90.00
_cell.angle_beta   90.00
_cell.angle_gamma   90.00
#
_symmetry.space_group_name_H-M   'P 1'
#
loop_
_entity.id
_entity.type
_entity.pdbx_description
1 polymer ?
#
loop_
_entity_poly.entity_id
_entity_poly.type
_entity_poly.pdbx_seq_one_letter_code
_entity_poly.pdbx_strand_id
1 'polypeptide(L)'
;MTRLIYDQFTKQYIQELLKQLGATETSKTMASERREIDIFFTPRPENTASASNLGLLGKLATTPAVFEPFSNPVKPREIRSCLVKLLDMKAQWERQATREKRRLAPGESPRLWILTPTVSPAILADFGATVDLENWMSGVYFLPKGLESAMTACSLNMCNNEYL
;
A
#
# COMPACT_ATOMS: atom_id res chain seq x y z
N MET A 1 -9.01 3.29 23.20
CA MET A 1 -7.69 3.93 23.39
C MET A 1 -6.56 3.05 22.86
N THR A 2 -6.59 1.72 23.09
CA THR A 2 -5.61 0.74 22.59
C THR A 2 -5.51 0.62 21.06
N ARG A 3 -6.61 0.69 20.31
CA ARG A 3 -6.60 0.61 18.83
C ARG A 3 -5.68 1.66 18.18
N LEU A 4 -5.71 2.90 18.66
CA LEU A 4 -4.85 3.98 18.18
C LEU A 4 -3.37 3.69 18.42
N ILE A 5 -3.03 3.05 19.54
CA ILE A 5 -1.64 2.71 19.88
C ILE A 5 -1.11 1.63 18.94
N TYR A 6 -1.89 0.59 18.66
CA TYR A 6 -1.49 -0.46 17.72
C TYR A 6 -1.41 0.08 16.29
N ASP A 7 -2.40 0.85 15.84
CA ASP A 7 -2.37 1.43 14.50
C ASP A 7 -1.16 2.38 14.33
N GLN A 8 -0.78 3.15 15.36
CA GLN A 8 0.43 3.98 15.33
C GLN A 8 1.72 3.15 15.37
N PHE A 9 1.77 2.11 16.20
CA PHE A 9 2.92 1.21 16.27
C PHE A 9 3.17 0.52 14.93
N THR A 10 2.13 -0.05 14.31
CA THR A 10 2.24 -0.72 13.00
C THR A 10 2.72 0.25 11.93
N LYS A 11 2.20 1.48 11.92
CA LYS A 11 2.68 2.52 10.98
C LYS A 11 4.16 2.82 11.17
N GLN A 12 4.60 3.05 12.40
CA GLN A 12 6.01 3.34 12.71
C GLN A 12 6.91 2.15 12.38
N TYR A 13 6.48 0.93 12.71
CA TYR A 13 7.23 -0.29 12.44
C TYR A 13 7.47 -0.50 10.93
N ILE A 14 6.40 -0.40 10.12
CA ILE A 14 6.52 -0.52 8.66
C ILE A 14 7.42 0.57 8.09
N GLN A 15 7.30 1.81 8.58
CA GLN A 15 8.18 2.89 8.14
C GLN A 15 9.65 2.59 8.42
N GLU A 16 9.99 2.19 9.65
CA GLU A 16 11.38 1.87 10.01
C GLU A 16 11.94 0.75 9.14
N LEU A 17 11.15 -0.29 8.85
CA LEU A 17 11.57 -1.36 7.95
C LEU A 17 11.83 -0.85 6.51
N LEU A 18 10.99 0.06 6.01
CA LEU A 18 11.08 0.59 4.64
C LEU A 18 12.20 1.62 4.45
N LYS A 19 12.69 2.28 5.51
CA LYS A 19 13.75 3.30 5.39
C LYS A 19 15.04 2.80 4.74
N GLN A 20 15.34 1.50 4.84
CA GLN A 20 16.50 0.91 4.15
C GLN A 20 16.30 0.83 2.63
N LEU A 21 15.05 0.78 2.16
CA LEU A 21 14.71 0.65 0.73
C LEU A 21 14.40 1.98 0.06
N GLY A 22 14.05 3.03 0.82
CA GLY A 22 13.65 4.30 0.24
C GLY A 22 13.18 5.34 1.24
N ALA A 23 12.52 6.39 0.72
CA ALA A 23 11.95 7.46 1.52
C ALA A 23 10.51 7.14 1.93
N THR A 24 10.16 7.43 3.17
CA THR A 24 8.79 7.33 3.71
C THR A 24 8.29 8.70 4.14
N GLU A 25 7.09 9.08 3.70
CA GLU A 25 6.35 10.26 4.16
C GLU A 25 5.07 9.81 4.87
N THR A 26 4.73 10.44 5.99
CA THR A 26 3.48 10.19 6.73
C THR A 26 2.58 11.39 6.67
N SER A 27 1.28 11.17 6.89
CA SER A 27 0.32 12.25 7.16
C SER A 27 0.29 13.33 6.08
N LYS A 28 0.53 12.94 4.82
CA LYS A 28 0.44 13.84 3.67
C LYS A 28 -0.99 14.34 3.57
N THR A 29 -1.19 15.60 3.94
CA THR A 29 -2.52 16.21 4.00
C THR A 29 -3.00 16.46 2.59
N MET A 30 -4.10 15.81 2.23
CA MET A 30 -4.79 16.05 0.97
C MET A 30 -5.69 17.27 1.10
N ALA A 31 -5.65 18.16 0.10
CA ALA A 31 -6.34 19.46 0.16
C ALA A 31 -7.87 19.37 0.29
N SER A 32 -8.49 18.23 -0.02
CA SER A 32 -9.96 18.10 -0.12
C SER A 32 -10.67 17.83 1.19
N GLU A 33 -10.02 17.27 2.21
CA GLU A 33 -10.53 16.97 3.54
C GLU A 33 -9.33 16.42 4.32
N ARG A 34 -9.20 16.61 5.65
CA ARG A 34 -8.07 16.10 6.47
C ARG A 34 -7.99 14.55 6.47
N ARG A 35 -7.66 13.96 5.34
CA ARG A 35 -7.49 12.54 5.10
C ARG A 35 -6.02 12.34 4.87
N GLU A 36 -5.41 11.70 5.84
CA GLU A 36 -3.98 11.42 5.85
C GLU A 36 -3.75 10.05 5.23
N ILE A 37 -2.82 10.01 4.28
CA ILE A 37 -2.20 8.75 3.86
C ILE A 37 -1.32 8.28 5.01
N ASP A 38 -1.48 7.00 5.37
CA ASP A 38 -0.74 6.45 6.50
C ASP A 38 0.77 6.41 6.23
N ILE A 39 1.17 5.83 5.10
CA ILE A 39 2.57 5.80 4.66
C ILE A 39 2.61 5.96 3.14
N PHE A 40 3.25 7.01 2.65
CA PHE A 40 3.67 7.15 1.26
C PHE A 40 5.15 6.77 1.15
N PHE A 41 5.49 5.88 0.24
CA PHE A 41 6.83 5.34 0.07
C PHE A 41 7.33 5.58 -1.35
N THR A 42 8.59 6.02 -1.46
CA THR A 42 9.31 6.16 -2.72
C THR A 42 10.60 5.33 -2.67
N PRO A 43 10.73 4.28 -3.50
CA PRO A 43 11.92 3.43 -3.51
C PRO A 43 13.14 4.19 -4.00
N ARG A 44 14.31 3.79 -3.48
CA ARG A 44 15.61 4.15 -4.04
C ARG A 44 16.09 3.00 -4.94
N PRO A 45 16.25 3.21 -6.25
CA PRO A 45 16.62 2.15 -7.19
C PRO A 45 17.88 1.38 -6.76
N GLU A 46 18.87 2.06 -6.19
CA GLU A 46 20.12 1.49 -5.68
C GLU A 46 19.92 0.49 -4.53
N ASN A 47 18.83 0.61 -3.79
CA ASN A 47 18.53 -0.24 -2.62
C ASN A 47 17.53 -1.36 -2.96
N THR A 48 17.06 -1.48 -4.21
CA THR A 48 16.05 -2.50 -4.55
C THR A 48 16.60 -3.92 -4.42
N ALA A 49 17.91 -4.10 -4.54
CA ALA A 49 18.57 -5.40 -4.32
C ALA A 49 18.45 -5.92 -2.88
N SER A 50 18.30 -5.03 -1.88
CA SER A 50 18.10 -5.44 -0.48
C SER A 50 16.62 -5.67 -0.13
N ALA A 51 15.70 -5.47 -1.08
CA ALA A 51 14.27 -5.66 -0.85
C ALA A 51 13.92 -7.11 -0.45
N SER A 52 14.67 -8.10 -0.93
CA SER A 52 14.49 -9.52 -0.54
C SER A 52 14.63 -9.74 0.97
N ASN A 53 15.41 -8.91 1.68
CA ASN A 53 15.60 -9.04 3.13
C ASN A 53 14.34 -8.70 3.93
N LEU A 54 13.36 -8.04 3.31
CA LEU A 54 12.06 -7.71 3.91
C LEU A 54 10.93 -8.64 3.44
N GLY A 55 11.26 -9.72 2.72
CA GLY A 55 10.28 -10.66 2.18
C GLY A 55 9.17 -9.95 1.39
N LEU A 56 7.91 -10.26 1.73
CA LEU A 56 6.75 -9.66 1.06
C LEU A 56 6.78 -8.14 1.12
N LEU A 57 7.07 -7.53 2.28
CA LEU A 57 7.06 -6.07 2.42
C LEU A 57 8.03 -5.40 1.45
N GLY A 58 9.22 -5.96 1.27
CA GLY A 58 10.18 -5.45 0.30
C GLY A 58 9.70 -5.61 -1.15
N LYS A 59 9.05 -6.73 -1.47
CA LYS A 59 8.44 -6.95 -2.79
C LYS A 59 7.30 -5.96 -3.10
N LEU A 60 6.53 -5.54 -2.09
CA LEU A 60 5.49 -4.49 -2.26
C LEU A 60 6.10 -3.10 -2.49
N ALA A 61 7.35 -2.90 -2.06
CA ALA A 61 8.07 -1.63 -2.02
C ALA A 61 9.08 -1.49 -3.17
N THR A 62 8.91 -2.18 -4.29
CA THR A 62 9.79 -2.03 -5.47
C THR A 62 9.38 -0.86 -6.39
N THR A 63 8.19 -0.30 -6.19
CA THR A 63 7.67 0.89 -6.87
C THR A 63 7.18 1.89 -5.85
N PRO A 64 6.90 3.16 -6.22
CA PRO A 64 6.16 4.06 -5.36
C PRO A 64 4.90 3.39 -4.83
N ALA A 65 4.63 3.57 -3.54
CA ALA A 65 3.60 2.80 -2.84
C ALA A 65 2.91 3.64 -1.76
N VAL A 66 1.63 3.33 -1.55
CA VAL A 66 0.85 3.79 -0.41
C VAL A 66 0.53 2.57 0.45
N PHE A 67 0.93 2.58 1.71
CA PHE A 67 0.59 1.52 2.66
C PHE A 67 -0.46 2.03 3.65
N GLU A 68 -1.57 1.31 3.74
CA GLU A 68 -2.67 1.55 4.67
C GLU A 68 -2.84 0.31 5.57
N PRO A 69 -2.12 0.25 6.71
CA PRO A 69 -2.19 -0.89 7.62
C PRO A 69 -3.41 -0.84 8.54
N PHE A 70 -4.05 -1.98 8.74
CA PHE A 70 -5.17 -2.17 9.66
C PHE A 70 -4.86 -3.23 10.71
N SER A 71 -5.02 -2.90 11.99
CA SER A 71 -4.90 -3.89 13.09
C SER A 71 -6.06 -4.89 13.15
N ASN A 72 -7.14 -4.64 12.41
CA ASN A 72 -8.34 -5.47 12.35
C ASN A 72 -8.70 -5.77 10.90
N PRO A 73 -9.53 -6.80 10.64
CA PRO A 73 -10.03 -7.07 9.30
C PRO A 73 -10.67 -5.80 8.71
N VAL A 74 -10.23 -5.44 7.50
CA VAL A 74 -10.65 -4.21 6.84
C VAL A 74 -12.13 -4.29 6.46
N LYS A 75 -12.86 -3.19 6.63
CA LYS A 75 -14.28 -3.10 6.27
C LYS A 75 -14.47 -2.48 4.88
N PRO A 76 -15.59 -2.74 4.17
CA PRO A 76 -15.87 -2.14 2.88
C PRO A 76 -15.83 -0.60 2.85
N ARG A 77 -16.20 0.07 3.95
CA ARG A 77 -16.07 1.52 4.08
C ARG A 77 -14.60 1.97 4.16
N GLU A 78 -13.75 1.22 4.85
CA GLU A 78 -12.33 1.52 5.01
C GLU A 78 -11.59 1.32 3.67
N ILE A 79 -11.89 0.25 2.92
CA ILE A 79 -11.34 0.04 1.56
C ILE A 79 -11.69 1.22 0.64
N ARG A 80 -12.97 1.62 0.59
CA ARG A 80 -13.40 2.78 -0.20
C ARG A 80 -12.69 4.06 0.24
N SER A 81 -12.48 4.25 1.54
CA SER A 81 -11.72 5.40 2.06
C SER A 81 -10.27 5.40 1.52
N CYS A 82 -9.57 4.27 1.58
CA CYS A 82 -8.21 4.15 1.04
C CYS A 82 -8.18 4.40 -0.47
N LEU A 83 -9.17 3.91 -1.23
CA LEU A 83 -9.28 4.18 -2.66
C LEU A 83 -9.47 5.67 -2.95
N VAL A 84 -10.30 6.38 -2.19
CA VAL A 84 -10.46 7.84 -2.37
C VAL A 84 -9.13 8.56 -2.10
N LYS A 85 -8.39 8.20 -1.04
CA LYS A 85 -7.06 8.78 -0.77
C LYS A 85 -6.11 8.59 -1.96
N LEU A 86 -6.06 7.37 -2.53
CA LEU A 86 -5.22 7.07 -3.69
C LEU A 86 -5.63 7.90 -4.91
N LEU A 87 -6.92 7.92 -5.24
CA LEU A 87 -7.43 8.63 -6.41
C LEU A 87 -7.23 10.15 -6.31
N ASP A 88 -7.43 10.73 -5.12
CA ASP A 88 -7.16 12.15 -4.88
C ASP A 88 -5.68 12.47 -5.12
N MET A 89 -4.79 11.57 -4.71
CA MET A 89 -3.33 11.73 -4.84
C MET A 89 -2.88 11.59 -6.29
N LYS A 90 -3.41 10.60 -7.01
CA LYS A 90 -3.19 10.45 -8.46
C LYS A 90 -3.65 11.69 -9.22
N ALA A 91 -4.84 12.21 -8.91
CA ALA A 91 -5.35 13.42 -9.52
C ALA A 91 -4.46 14.65 -9.23
N GLN A 92 -3.82 14.73 -8.07
CA GLN A 92 -2.82 15.78 -7.79
C GLN A 92 -1.57 15.62 -8.66
N TRP A 93 -1.04 14.41 -8.81
CA TRP A 93 0.10 14.13 -9.69
C TRP A 93 -0.19 14.46 -11.15
N GLU A 94 -1.35 14.04 -11.65
CA GLU A 94 -1.77 14.32 -13.04
C GLU A 94 -1.86 15.83 -13.30
N ARG A 95 -2.43 16.58 -12.35
CA ARG A 95 -2.47 18.06 -12.43
C ARG A 95 -1.07 18.66 -12.40
N GLN A 96 -0.17 18.15 -11.56
CA GLN A 96 1.21 18.62 -11.50
C GLN A 96 1.96 18.33 -12.80
N ALA A 97 1.91 17.10 -13.30
CA ALA A 97 2.53 16.69 -14.56
C ALA A 97 2.02 17.53 -15.74
N THR A 98 0.70 17.82 -15.76
CA THR A 98 0.10 18.70 -16.78
C THR A 98 0.69 20.12 -16.72
N ARG A 99 0.83 20.70 -15.52
CA ARG A 99 1.46 22.03 -15.33
C ARG A 99 2.92 22.05 -15.78
N GLU A 100 3.63 20.95 -15.55
CA GLU A 100 5.03 20.76 -15.94
C GLU A 100 5.18 20.32 -17.41
N LYS A 101 4.08 20.17 -18.17
CA LYS A 101 4.05 19.65 -19.55
C LYS A 101 4.77 18.31 -19.72
N ARG A 102 4.69 17.47 -18.69
CA ARG A 102 5.32 16.16 -18.58
C ARG A 102 4.26 15.06 -18.67
N ARG A 103 4.63 13.92 -19.25
CA ARG A 103 3.84 12.69 -19.16
C ARG A 103 4.34 11.86 -17.98
N LEU A 104 3.41 11.31 -17.20
CA LEU A 104 3.73 10.36 -16.14
C LEU A 104 4.19 9.04 -16.79
N ALA A 105 5.33 8.54 -16.34
CA ALA A 105 5.87 7.28 -16.85
C ALA A 105 5.12 6.08 -16.21
N PRO A 106 5.04 4.93 -16.91
CA PRO A 106 4.58 3.69 -16.27
C PRO A 106 5.39 3.40 -15.00
N GLY A 107 4.71 3.11 -13.89
CA GLY A 107 5.35 2.82 -12.60
C GLY A 107 5.73 4.04 -11.77
N GLU A 108 5.50 5.26 -12.25
CA GLU A 108 5.67 6.49 -11.45
C GLU A 108 4.49 6.71 -10.48
N SER A 109 3.29 6.30 -10.90
CA SER A 109 2.09 6.34 -10.07
C SER A 109 2.20 5.30 -8.95
N PRO A 110 1.92 5.68 -7.68
CA PRO A 110 2.01 4.74 -6.59
C PRO A 110 0.87 3.73 -6.60
N ARG A 111 1.20 2.52 -6.16
CA ARG A 111 0.22 1.46 -5.89
C ARG A 111 -0.26 1.53 -4.45
N LEU A 112 -1.56 1.35 -4.23
CA LEU A 112 -2.12 1.19 -2.89
C LEU A 112 -2.01 -0.26 -2.41
N TRP A 113 -1.47 -0.45 -1.22
CA TRP A 113 -1.42 -1.70 -0.48
C TRP A 113 -2.18 -1.57 0.83
N ILE A 114 -3.34 -2.23 0.90
CA ILE A 114 -4.14 -2.34 2.13
C ILE A 114 -3.64 -3.56 2.89
N LEU A 115 -2.98 -3.34 4.02
CA LEU A 115 -2.44 -4.43 4.84
C LEU A 115 -3.44 -4.76 5.93
N THR A 116 -4.00 -5.97 5.92
CA THR A 116 -5.04 -6.37 6.87
C THR A 116 -4.77 -7.78 7.40
N PRO A 117 -5.09 -8.11 8.66
CA PRO A 117 -4.83 -9.44 9.22
C PRO A 117 -5.57 -10.54 8.46
N THR A 118 -6.81 -10.28 8.05
CA THR A 118 -7.63 -11.20 7.25
C THR A 118 -8.58 -10.41 6.34
N VAL A 119 -9.02 -11.07 5.26
CA VAL A 119 -10.05 -10.54 4.36
C VAL A 119 -11.00 -11.68 4.01
N SER A 120 -12.31 -11.43 4.06
CA SER A 120 -13.29 -12.47 3.78
C SER A 120 -13.49 -12.66 2.28
N PRO A 121 -13.87 -13.86 1.81
CA PRO A 121 -14.22 -14.09 0.40
C PRO A 121 -15.31 -13.16 -0.12
N ALA A 122 -16.27 -12.80 0.73
CA ALA A 122 -17.32 -11.84 0.40
C ALA A 122 -16.74 -10.45 0.07
N ILE A 123 -15.81 -9.94 0.88
CA ILE A 123 -15.14 -8.67 0.61
C ILE A 123 -14.29 -8.77 -0.67
N LEU A 124 -13.59 -9.88 -0.89
CA LEU A 124 -12.84 -10.08 -2.13
C LEU A 124 -13.75 -10.01 -3.36
N ALA A 125 -14.91 -10.69 -3.30
CA ALA A 125 -15.91 -10.68 -4.37
C ALA A 125 -16.51 -9.28 -4.60
N ASP A 126 -16.92 -8.59 -3.54
CA ASP A 126 -17.53 -7.24 -3.60
C ASP A 126 -16.63 -6.21 -4.28
N PHE A 127 -15.31 -6.38 -4.18
CA PHE A 127 -14.30 -5.50 -4.78
C PHE A 127 -13.66 -6.07 -6.04
N GLY A 128 -14.15 -7.20 -6.56
CA GLY A 128 -13.64 -7.84 -7.77
C GLY A 128 -12.16 -8.23 -7.68
N ALA A 129 -11.72 -8.64 -6.49
CA ALA A 129 -10.31 -8.92 -6.24
C ALA A 129 -9.89 -10.28 -6.82
N THR A 130 -8.75 -10.31 -7.48
CA THR A 130 -8.18 -11.50 -8.13
C THR A 130 -6.80 -11.85 -7.55
N VAL A 131 -6.39 -13.11 -7.68
CA VAL A 131 -5.04 -13.56 -7.31
C VAL A 131 -4.15 -13.63 -8.55
N ASP A 132 -2.85 -13.44 -8.35
CA ASP A 132 -1.81 -13.66 -9.37
C ASP A 132 -0.77 -14.61 -8.76
N LEU A 133 -1.06 -15.91 -8.82
CA LEU A 133 -0.24 -16.94 -8.18
C LEU A 133 1.07 -17.23 -8.93
N GLU A 134 1.20 -16.73 -10.17
CA GLU A 134 2.44 -16.84 -10.95
C GLU A 134 3.49 -15.87 -10.42
N ASN A 135 3.07 -14.65 -10.07
CA ASN A 135 3.99 -13.62 -9.61
C ASN A 135 3.93 -13.38 -8.09
N TRP A 136 2.90 -13.85 -7.39
CA TRP A 136 2.67 -13.55 -5.96
C TRP A 136 2.23 -14.78 -5.16
N MET A 137 2.55 -14.75 -3.87
CA MET A 137 2.09 -15.77 -2.92
C MET A 137 0.60 -15.63 -2.60
N SER A 138 0.01 -16.71 -2.05
CA SER A 138 -1.35 -16.65 -1.49
C SER A 138 -1.46 -15.56 -0.44
N GLY A 139 -2.59 -14.86 -0.40
CA GLY A 139 -2.83 -13.76 0.52
C GLY A 139 -2.62 -12.38 -0.09
N VAL A 140 -2.13 -12.27 -1.33
CA VAL A 140 -2.11 -11.03 -2.11
C VAL A 140 -3.28 -11.02 -3.10
N TYR A 141 -4.16 -10.04 -2.97
CA TYR A 141 -5.38 -9.91 -3.77
C TYR A 141 -5.40 -8.56 -4.48
N PHE A 142 -5.39 -8.59 -5.81
CA PHE A 142 -5.39 -7.40 -6.65
C PHE A 142 -6.80 -6.94 -6.95
N LEU A 143 -7.06 -5.65 -6.73
CA LEU A 143 -8.28 -5.01 -7.21
C LEU A 143 -8.18 -4.79 -8.74
N PRO A 144 -9.29 -4.47 -9.43
CA PRO A 144 -9.29 -4.20 -10.86
C PRO A 144 -8.13 -3.29 -11.30
N LYS A 145 -7.41 -3.72 -12.34
CA LYS A 145 -6.10 -3.17 -12.74
C LYS A 145 -6.04 -1.65 -12.82
N GLY A 146 -7.12 -1.00 -13.28
CA GLY A 146 -7.19 0.47 -13.40
C GLY A 146 -7.11 1.24 -12.08
N LEU A 147 -7.35 0.59 -10.95
CA LEU A 147 -7.22 1.22 -9.63
C LEU A 147 -5.77 1.23 -9.12
N GLU A 148 -4.92 0.33 -9.63
CA GLU A 148 -3.56 0.09 -9.14
C GLU A 148 -3.54 -0.08 -7.61
N SER A 149 -4.35 -1.00 -7.12
CA SER A 149 -4.49 -1.28 -5.69
C SER A 149 -4.58 -2.77 -5.40
N ALA A 150 -4.23 -3.15 -4.18
CA ALA A 150 -4.29 -4.52 -3.71
C ALA A 150 -4.55 -4.57 -2.19
N MET A 151 -5.08 -5.71 -1.74
CA MET A 151 -5.19 -6.08 -0.34
C MET A 151 -4.24 -7.23 -0.06
N THR A 152 -3.51 -7.15 1.04
CA THR A 152 -2.68 -8.26 1.52
C THR A 152 -3.24 -8.75 2.86
N ALA A 153 -3.64 -10.01 2.89
CA ALA A 153 -4.00 -10.70 4.12
C ALA A 153 -2.72 -11.21 4.78
N CYS A 154 -2.20 -10.45 5.75
CA CYS A 154 -1.00 -10.81 6.49
C CYS A 154 -1.31 -10.81 7.98
N SER A 155 -1.33 -12.00 8.60
CA SER A 155 -1.05 -12.05 10.03
C SER A 155 0.39 -11.60 10.25
N LEU A 156 0.70 -10.87 11.33
CA LEU A 156 2.06 -10.37 11.63
C LEU A 156 3.15 -11.47 11.60
N ASN A 157 2.78 -12.76 11.68
CA ASN A 157 3.67 -13.90 11.55
C ASN A 157 4.02 -14.27 10.09
N MET A 158 3.28 -13.77 9.09
CA MET A 158 3.46 -14.13 7.67
C MET A 158 4.28 -13.12 6.87
N CYS A 159 4.46 -11.88 7.35
CA CYS A 159 5.29 -10.90 6.63
C CYS A 159 6.78 -11.23 6.62
N ASN A 160 7.24 -12.12 7.50
CA ASN A 160 8.66 -12.42 7.72
C ASN A 160 9.10 -13.83 7.30
N ASN A 161 8.22 -14.64 6.70
CA ASN A 161 8.56 -16.02 6.37
C ASN A 161 8.20 -16.35 4.91
N GLU A 162 9.23 -16.52 4.08
CA GLU A 162 9.14 -17.06 2.71
C GLU A 162 9.00 -18.59 2.67
N TYR A 163 8.56 -19.23 3.75
CA TYR A 163 8.39 -20.68 3.81
C TYR A 163 6.92 -21.07 3.87
N LEU A 164 6.32 -21.16 2.68
CA LEU A 164 5.40 -22.23 2.29
C LEU A 164 5.72 -22.62 0.84
#